data_AF-A0A929XL47-F1
#
_entry.id   AF-A0A929XL47-F1
#
_cell.length_a   1.000
_cell.length_b   1.000
_cell.length_c   1.000
_cell.angle_alpha   90.00
_cell.angle_beta   90.00
_cell.angle_gamma   90.00
#
_symmetry.space_group_name_H-M   'P 1'
#
loop_
_entity.id
_entity.type
_entity.pdbx_description
1 polymer ?
#
loop_
_entity_poly.entity_id
_entity_poly.type
_entity_poly.pdbx_seq_one_letter_code
_entity_poly.pdbx_strand_id
1 'polypeptide(L)'
;MGTLLSGRVDELDGNYLVTEGSQLFGRGKDGIFHFCCRLSEDSEKAYGRVFEEEDRLYIAPLHSFQILVRDGEGGCRSIPLKPCEVTLSAFADSIRVGDFLFLIPQTYPYLVRMDFRTEELHYVEVPESFFGVDEDGNPNTRGYCLFRNFLLFSSVNDPQILAVDVNHLERQTVLPGEELQAGGYTFLTTDLRKEAVWLLSADDTSVCRWNPENGEYRRFDCSQEEIGLFDCGFEIPGKIRPFSSMIDTRKGLLLAPARGDCFFLLSKEDRKFHVWTPPFPMPTKPRSGYMRSPFLGILFRQQEAFGVEQGNLESIRYFSMPDRKLYEITEDLDSYTEIPLRFSINELKEHCYGFARRNPWQRYGCYEDVFHTLPAFLSDRLPGNPHCKEEQIRDYSEITENTDGTCGKKTHEEVKRRLFVD
;
A
#
# COMPACT_ATOMS: atom_id res chain seq x y z
N MET A 1 -8.90 -9.50 -11.23
CA MET A 1 -7.65 -10.02 -10.64
C MET A 1 -6.60 -10.29 -11.73
N GLY A 2 -5.92 -9.31 -12.33
CA GLY A 2 -6.10 -7.85 -12.31
C GLY A 2 -5.68 -7.18 -11.00
N THR A 3 -4.47 -6.62 -11.00
CA THR A 3 -3.82 -5.60 -10.12
C THR A 3 -4.04 -5.54 -8.58
N LEU A 4 -3.16 -4.80 -7.91
CA LEU A 4 -3.01 -4.68 -6.45
C LEU A 4 -4.34 -4.39 -5.73
N LEU A 5 -4.47 -4.84 -4.48
CA LEU A 5 -5.20 -4.06 -3.49
C LEU A 5 -4.36 -2.81 -3.27
N SER A 6 -4.83 -1.62 -3.67
CA SER A 6 -4.09 -0.41 -3.32
C SER A 6 -4.15 -0.18 -1.81
N GLY A 7 -3.01 -0.14 -1.12
CA GLY A 7 -2.91 -0.31 0.33
C GLY A 7 -1.97 -1.46 0.72
N ARG A 8 -1.88 -1.80 2.02
CA ARG A 8 -1.00 -2.89 2.45
C ARG A 8 -1.65 -4.25 2.30
N VAL A 9 -0.81 -5.22 2.01
CA VAL A 9 -1.20 -6.60 1.70
C VAL A 9 -1.47 -7.43 2.96
N ASP A 10 -1.19 -6.89 4.14
CA ASP A 10 -1.59 -7.48 5.43
C ASP A 10 -3.05 -7.23 5.80
N GLU A 11 -3.76 -6.34 5.08
CA GLU A 11 -5.23 -6.27 5.10
C GLU A 11 -5.87 -7.65 4.80
N LEU A 12 -5.16 -8.53 4.06
CA LEU A 12 -5.61 -9.89 3.74
C LEU A 12 -5.70 -10.85 4.94
N ASP A 13 -5.06 -10.53 6.06
CA ASP A 13 -5.12 -11.34 7.29
C ASP A 13 -6.23 -10.85 8.25
N GLY A 14 -6.88 -9.74 7.92
CA GLY A 14 -7.96 -9.16 8.71
C GLY A 14 -9.31 -9.88 8.55
N ASN A 15 -10.21 -9.61 9.49
CA ASN A 15 -11.64 -9.92 9.34
C ASN A 15 -12.30 -9.08 8.24
N TYR A 16 -11.72 -7.93 7.90
CA TYR A 16 -12.26 -6.98 6.94
C TYR A 16 -11.22 -6.54 5.94
N LEU A 17 -11.66 -6.32 4.71
CA LEU A 17 -10.83 -5.91 3.58
C LEU A 17 -11.54 -4.83 2.78
N VAL A 18 -10.83 -3.75 2.44
CA VAL A 18 -11.30 -2.80 1.43
C VAL A 18 -10.69 -3.16 0.08
N THR A 19 -11.53 -3.38 -0.93
CA THR A 19 -11.07 -3.66 -2.30
C THR A 19 -11.18 -2.41 -3.17
N GLU A 20 -10.72 -2.55 -4.41
CA GLU A 20 -10.99 -1.57 -5.47
C GLU A 20 -12.50 -1.24 -5.56
N GLY A 21 -12.83 0.00 -5.94
CA GLY A 21 -14.17 0.55 -5.77
C GLY A 21 -14.49 1.07 -4.36
N SER A 22 -13.51 1.17 -3.45
CA SER A 22 -13.76 1.48 -2.03
C SER A 22 -14.85 0.57 -1.42
N GLN A 23 -14.82 -0.72 -1.74
CA GLN A 23 -15.82 -1.69 -1.31
C GLN A 23 -15.34 -2.44 -0.07
N LEU A 24 -16.12 -2.39 1.01
CA LEU A 24 -15.83 -3.13 2.24
C LEU A 24 -16.36 -4.56 2.13
N PHE A 25 -15.50 -5.53 2.41
CA PHE A 25 -15.84 -6.94 2.55
C PHE A 25 -15.49 -7.44 3.96
N GLY A 26 -16.33 -8.30 4.53
CA GLY A 26 -16.13 -8.96 5.82
C GLY A 26 -16.01 -10.48 5.65
N ARG A 27 -15.15 -11.11 6.45
CA ARG A 27 -14.82 -12.54 6.35
C ARG A 27 -15.82 -13.39 7.15
N GLY A 28 -16.54 -14.27 6.45
CA GLY A 28 -17.45 -15.25 7.04
C GLY A 28 -16.72 -16.35 7.82
N LYS A 29 -17.48 -17.10 8.62
CA LYS A 29 -16.99 -18.27 9.39
C LYS A 29 -16.54 -19.44 8.51
N ASP A 30 -16.90 -19.43 7.23
CA ASP A 30 -16.45 -20.34 6.17
C ASP A 30 -15.12 -19.88 5.52
N GLY A 31 -14.59 -18.72 5.93
CA GLY A 31 -13.39 -18.11 5.39
C GLY A 31 -13.58 -17.36 4.07
N ILE A 32 -14.82 -17.15 3.61
CA ILE A 32 -15.14 -16.39 2.40
C ILE A 32 -15.38 -14.92 2.75
N PHE A 33 -14.87 -14.01 1.93
CA PHE A 33 -15.17 -12.58 2.02
C PHE A 33 -16.52 -12.27 1.36
N HIS A 34 -17.40 -11.64 2.13
CA HIS A 34 -18.74 -11.22 1.75
C HIS A 34 -18.84 -9.69 1.71
N PHE A 35 -19.62 -9.15 0.78
CA PHE A 35 -19.79 -7.71 0.62
C PHE A 35 -20.57 -7.10 1.81
N CYS A 36 -20.05 -6.02 2.39
CA CYS A 36 -20.72 -5.28 3.46
C CYS A 36 -21.36 -3.99 2.94
N CYS A 37 -20.56 -3.11 2.32
CA CYS A 37 -21.03 -1.82 1.80
C CYS A 37 -20.02 -1.18 0.84
N ARG A 38 -20.47 -0.14 0.11
CA ARG A 38 -19.60 0.82 -0.57
C ARG A 38 -19.25 1.96 0.41
N LEU A 39 -18.00 2.38 0.42
CA LEU A 39 -17.47 3.48 1.26
C LEU A 39 -17.34 4.80 0.50
N SER A 40 -17.54 4.77 -0.82
CA SER A 40 -17.55 5.89 -1.75
C SER A 40 -18.65 5.66 -2.78
N GLU A 41 -19.16 6.72 -3.42
CA GLU A 41 -19.99 6.59 -4.64
C GLU A 41 -19.12 6.41 -5.90
N ASP A 42 -17.92 6.97 -5.86
CA ASP A 42 -16.88 6.87 -6.90
C ASP A 42 -16.17 5.51 -6.82
N SER A 43 -15.87 4.92 -7.99
CA SER A 43 -15.26 3.58 -8.11
C SER A 43 -13.72 3.53 -7.95
N GLU A 44 -13.09 4.62 -7.54
CA GLU A 44 -11.70 4.62 -7.05
C GLU A 44 -11.58 4.07 -5.62
N LYS A 45 -10.47 3.39 -5.29
CA LYS A 45 -10.12 3.03 -3.90
C LYS A 45 -9.56 4.24 -3.16
N ALA A 46 -10.43 4.95 -2.45
CA ALA A 46 -10.09 6.12 -1.63
C ALA A 46 -9.73 5.77 -0.17
N TYR A 47 -10.01 4.52 0.24
CA TYR A 47 -9.87 3.98 1.59
C TYR A 47 -9.04 2.69 1.60
N GLY A 48 -8.30 2.45 2.68
CA GLY A 48 -7.47 1.26 2.88
C GLY A 48 -7.90 0.47 4.11
N ARG A 49 -6.93 0.19 4.99
CA ARG A 49 -7.08 -0.64 6.18
C ARG A 49 -8.27 -0.30 7.08
N VAL A 50 -8.88 -1.35 7.60
CA VAL A 50 -9.97 -1.33 8.58
C VAL A 50 -9.43 -1.70 9.95
N PHE A 51 -9.85 -0.98 10.98
CA PHE A 51 -9.54 -1.26 12.38
C PHE A 51 -10.84 -1.51 13.15
N GLU A 52 -10.91 -2.69 13.76
CA GLU A 52 -12.03 -3.10 14.62
C GLU A 52 -11.73 -2.64 16.06
N GLU A 53 -12.68 -1.93 16.68
CA GLU A 53 -12.64 -1.51 18.08
C GLU A 53 -14.06 -1.58 18.66
N GLU A 54 -14.25 -2.42 19.68
CA GLU A 54 -15.58 -2.78 20.20
C GLU A 54 -16.56 -3.14 19.06
N ASP A 55 -17.72 -2.48 18.96
CA ASP A 55 -18.73 -2.69 17.91
C ASP A 55 -18.55 -1.76 16.69
N ARG A 56 -17.35 -1.17 16.51
CA ARG A 56 -17.05 -0.17 15.46
C ARG A 56 -15.95 -0.61 14.51
N LEU A 57 -16.11 -0.22 13.25
CA LEU A 57 -15.06 -0.28 12.24
C LEU A 57 -14.60 1.13 11.87
N TYR A 58 -13.32 1.42 12.08
CA TYR A 58 -12.65 2.64 11.64
C TYR A 58 -11.91 2.34 10.33
N ILE A 59 -12.27 2.99 9.23
CA ILE A 59 -11.66 2.79 7.92
C ILE A 59 -10.76 3.98 7.59
N ALA A 60 -9.46 3.69 7.45
CA ALA A 60 -8.45 4.70 7.16
C ALA A 60 -8.48 5.15 5.69
N PRO A 61 -8.27 6.44 5.40
CA PRO A 61 -8.17 6.94 4.04
C PRO A 61 -6.80 6.66 3.40
N LEU A 62 -6.79 6.52 2.07
CA LEU A 62 -5.59 6.58 1.23
C LEU A 62 -5.54 7.88 0.42
N HIS A 63 -6.69 8.27 -0.14
CA HIS A 63 -6.85 9.44 -1.03
C HIS A 63 -7.93 10.42 -0.53
N SER A 64 -8.73 10.01 0.46
CA SER A 64 -9.78 10.82 1.07
C SER A 64 -9.24 11.67 2.23
N PHE A 65 -9.90 12.79 2.54
CA PHE A 65 -9.57 13.65 3.70
C PHE A 65 -10.49 13.40 4.91
N GLN A 66 -10.95 12.16 5.09
CA GLN A 66 -11.75 11.77 6.25
C GLN A 66 -11.50 10.30 6.61
N ILE A 67 -11.49 10.00 7.90
CA ILE A 67 -11.62 8.62 8.41
C ILE A 67 -13.11 8.30 8.42
N LEU A 68 -13.50 7.10 7.97
CA LEU A 68 -14.89 6.64 8.12
C LEU A 68 -15.03 5.82 9.40
N VAL A 69 -16.16 5.95 10.07
CA VAL A 69 -16.54 5.08 11.18
C VAL A 69 -17.89 4.45 10.88
N ARG A 70 -17.96 3.13 11.01
CA ARG A 70 -19.18 2.35 10.86
C ARG A 70 -19.57 1.77 12.21
N ASP A 71 -20.71 2.22 12.72
CA ASP A 71 -21.36 1.69 13.92
C ASP A 71 -22.33 0.56 13.50
N GLY A 72 -21.94 -0.71 13.69
CA GLY A 72 -22.75 -1.89 13.38
C GLY A 72 -23.24 -2.02 11.91
N GLU A 73 -24.53 -2.31 11.73
CA GLU A 73 -25.15 -2.50 10.41
C GLU A 73 -25.49 -1.17 9.68
N GLY A 74 -25.32 -0.02 10.33
CA GLY A 74 -25.73 1.29 9.82
C GLY A 74 -24.92 1.86 8.64
N GLY A 75 -25.17 3.13 8.32
CA GLY A 75 -24.32 3.91 7.40
C GLY A 75 -23.00 4.32 8.05
N CYS A 76 -22.01 4.70 7.25
CA CYS A 76 -20.76 5.25 7.77
C CYS A 76 -20.92 6.75 8.09
N ARG A 77 -20.45 7.19 9.26
CA ARG A 77 -20.16 8.60 9.55
C ARG A 77 -18.69 8.89 9.23
N SER A 78 -18.32 10.17 9.18
CA SER A 78 -16.94 10.57 8.92
C SER A 78 -16.34 11.47 10.00
N ILE A 79 -15.04 11.32 10.21
CA ILE A 79 -14.20 12.20 11.01
C ILE A 79 -13.30 12.96 10.03
N PRO A 80 -13.52 14.28 9.82
CA PRO A 80 -12.79 15.05 8.81
C PRO A 80 -11.35 15.33 9.25
N LEU A 81 -10.42 15.19 8.31
CA LEU A 81 -9.03 15.63 8.46
C LEU A 81 -8.90 17.11 8.07
N LYS A 82 -7.79 17.76 8.45
CA LYS A 82 -7.47 19.10 7.96
C LYS A 82 -7.35 19.08 6.43
N PRO A 83 -8.05 19.96 5.69
CA PRO A 83 -7.92 20.04 4.24
C PRO A 83 -6.50 20.50 3.87
N CYS A 84 -5.99 19.98 2.75
CA CYS A 84 -4.68 20.33 2.21
C CYS A 84 -4.71 20.20 0.68
N GLU A 85 -3.96 21.05 -0.03
CA GLU A 85 -3.82 20.97 -1.49
C GLU A 85 -2.86 19.82 -1.88
N VAL A 86 -3.30 18.59 -1.64
CA VAL A 86 -2.58 17.38 -2.04
C VAL A 86 -3.13 16.89 -3.38
N THR A 87 -2.23 16.68 -4.35
CA THR A 87 -2.61 16.35 -5.74
C THR A 87 -2.88 14.87 -5.97
N LEU A 88 -2.15 13.95 -5.33
CA LEU A 88 -2.39 12.50 -5.34
C LEU A 88 -1.88 11.84 -4.05
N SER A 89 -2.47 10.69 -3.69
CA SER A 89 -1.97 9.74 -2.67
C SER A 89 -1.56 10.36 -1.34
N ALA A 90 -2.51 10.98 -0.62
CA ALA A 90 -2.27 11.64 0.67
C ALA A 90 -1.54 10.75 1.69
N PHE A 91 -2.01 9.52 1.87
CA PHE A 91 -1.48 8.55 2.82
C PHE A 91 -0.90 7.33 2.11
N ALA A 92 0.25 6.85 2.61
CA ALA A 92 0.81 5.58 2.19
C ALA A 92 0.07 4.40 2.83
N ASP A 93 -0.36 4.60 4.09
CA ASP A 93 -0.66 3.50 4.99
C ASP A 93 -1.37 3.97 6.28
N SER A 94 -1.73 3.02 7.13
CA SER A 94 -2.16 3.29 8.50
C SER A 94 -1.86 2.13 9.44
N ILE A 95 -1.56 2.42 10.71
CA ILE A 95 -1.26 1.40 11.73
C ILE A 95 -2.00 1.69 13.05
N ARG A 96 -2.29 0.63 13.80
CA ARG A 96 -2.69 0.73 15.21
C ARG A 96 -1.45 0.71 16.09
N VAL A 97 -1.43 1.48 17.17
CA VAL A 97 -0.44 1.39 18.25
C VAL A 97 -1.16 1.62 19.57
N GLY A 98 -1.48 0.55 20.31
CA GLY A 98 -2.31 0.65 21.52
C GLY A 98 -3.72 1.16 21.20
N ASP A 99 -4.15 2.15 21.97
CA ASP A 99 -5.43 2.87 21.84
C ASP A 99 -5.43 3.89 20.68
N PHE A 100 -4.39 3.93 19.84
CA PHE A 100 -4.23 4.92 18.77
C PHE A 100 -4.22 4.33 17.35
N LEU A 101 -4.83 5.05 16.42
CA LEU A 101 -4.66 4.90 14.97
C LEU A 101 -3.69 5.98 14.47
N PHE A 102 -2.67 5.58 13.71
CA PHE A 102 -1.80 6.49 12.97
C PHE A 102 -2.05 6.39 11.46
N LEU A 103 -2.21 7.53 10.79
CA LEU A 103 -2.21 7.62 9.32
C LEU A 103 -0.82 8.03 8.84
N ILE A 104 -0.20 7.19 8.02
CA ILE A 104 1.18 7.34 7.55
C ILE A 104 1.18 8.23 6.30
N PRO A 105 1.77 9.43 6.34
CA PRO A 105 1.73 10.35 5.21
C PRO A 105 2.64 9.89 4.08
N GLN A 106 2.17 10.07 2.85
CA GLN A 106 2.98 9.94 1.62
C GLN A 106 3.22 11.33 1.00
N THR A 107 2.14 12.09 0.78
CA THR A 107 2.18 13.49 0.30
C THR A 107 1.44 14.47 1.23
N TYR A 108 0.65 13.97 2.18
CA TYR A 108 0.03 14.81 3.21
C TYR A 108 1.07 15.31 4.23
N PRO A 109 1.11 16.60 4.61
CA PRO A 109 2.20 17.17 5.40
C PRO A 109 2.24 16.74 6.88
N TYR A 110 1.23 16.00 7.35
CA TYR A 110 1.10 15.59 8.75
C TYR A 110 1.07 14.07 8.93
N LEU A 111 1.82 13.58 9.92
CA LEU A 111 1.49 12.34 10.60
C LEU A 111 0.25 12.60 11.46
N VAL A 112 -0.82 11.86 11.23
CA VAL A 112 -2.08 12.00 12.00
C VAL A 112 -2.17 10.89 13.02
N ARG A 113 -2.50 11.21 14.28
CA ARG A 113 -2.89 10.24 15.31
C ARG A 113 -4.34 10.49 15.70
N MET A 114 -5.16 9.45 15.70
CA MET A 114 -6.51 9.43 16.27
C MET A 114 -6.50 8.54 17.52
N ASP A 115 -7.14 8.99 18.60
CA ASP A 115 -7.45 8.16 19.77
C ASP A 115 -8.76 7.39 19.53
N PHE A 116 -8.77 6.06 19.68
CA PHE A 116 -9.97 5.25 19.42
C PHE A 116 -11.10 5.50 20.43
N ARG A 117 -10.78 6.01 21.63
CA ARG A 117 -11.71 6.18 22.76
C ARG A 117 -12.39 7.55 22.73
N THR A 118 -11.66 8.58 22.30
CA THR A 118 -12.16 9.97 22.22
C THR A 118 -12.42 10.45 20.80
N GLU A 119 -11.86 9.77 19.79
CA GLU A 119 -11.85 10.16 18.38
C GLU A 119 -11.15 11.52 18.11
N GLU A 120 -10.36 12.00 19.07
CA GLU A 120 -9.59 13.23 18.93
C GLU A 120 -8.40 13.05 17.96
N LEU A 121 -8.25 14.00 17.04
CA LEU A 121 -7.20 14.03 16.03
C LEU A 121 -6.05 14.96 16.43
N HIS A 122 -4.85 14.38 16.49
CA HIS A 122 -3.59 15.10 16.66
C HIS A 122 -2.75 15.03 15.40
N TYR A 123 -1.93 16.06 15.18
CA TYR A 123 -1.16 16.26 13.95
C TYR A 123 0.29 16.57 14.31
N VAL A 124 1.23 15.81 13.75
CA VAL A 124 2.67 16.10 13.79
C VAL A 124 3.11 16.48 12.39
N GLU A 125 3.64 17.69 12.24
CA GLU A 125 4.22 18.16 10.98
C GLU A 125 5.49 17.36 10.66
N VAL A 126 5.51 16.76 9.47
CA VAL A 126 6.65 15.98 8.97
C VAL A 126 7.53 16.92 8.13
N PRO A 127 8.87 16.97 8.34
CA PRO A 127 9.73 17.86 7.58
C PRO A 127 9.74 17.55 6.08
N GLU A 128 9.83 18.59 5.24
CA GLU A 128 9.83 18.45 3.77
C GLU A 128 10.93 17.50 3.24
N SER A 129 12.08 17.35 3.92
CA SER A 129 13.15 16.42 3.49
C SER A 129 12.75 14.94 3.50
N PHE A 130 11.66 14.59 4.20
CA PHE A 130 11.07 13.25 4.15
C PHE A 130 10.13 13.09 2.94
N PHE A 131 9.67 14.17 2.30
CA PHE A 131 8.89 14.15 1.06
C PHE A 131 9.85 14.19 -0.14
N GLY A 132 10.04 13.04 -0.76
CA GLY A 132 10.76 12.90 -2.02
C GLY A 132 9.87 12.36 -3.13
N VAL A 133 10.21 12.67 -4.37
CA VAL A 133 9.68 11.99 -5.56
C VAL A 133 10.79 11.26 -6.29
N ASP A 134 10.46 10.22 -7.06
CA ASP A 134 11.39 9.57 -7.97
C ASP A 134 11.59 10.37 -9.27
N GLU A 135 12.39 9.85 -10.20
CA GLU A 135 12.71 10.52 -11.48
C GLU A 135 11.46 10.74 -12.36
N ASP A 136 10.42 9.93 -12.16
CA ASP A 136 9.12 10.02 -12.84
C ASP A 136 8.12 10.95 -12.11
N GLY A 137 8.52 11.55 -10.99
CA GLY A 137 7.69 12.44 -10.17
C GLY A 137 6.72 11.71 -9.23
N ASN A 138 6.80 10.38 -9.07
CA ASN A 138 5.96 9.65 -8.12
C ASN A 138 6.49 9.83 -6.70
N PRO A 139 5.62 10.01 -5.68
CA PRO A 139 6.04 10.05 -4.28
C PRO A 139 6.83 8.79 -3.89
N ASN A 140 8.05 8.97 -3.40
CA ASN A 140 8.93 7.88 -3.04
C ASN A 140 8.41 7.10 -1.81
N THR A 141 8.49 5.77 -1.86
CA THR A 141 8.16 4.90 -0.73
C THR A 141 9.07 5.17 0.47
N ARG A 142 8.48 5.38 1.64
CA ARG A 142 9.20 5.48 2.92
C ARG A 142 9.17 4.16 3.67
N GLY A 143 10.26 3.84 4.35
CA GLY A 143 10.25 2.83 5.39
C GLY A 143 9.70 3.42 6.69
N TYR A 144 8.88 2.67 7.41
CA TYR A 144 8.51 3.00 8.79
C TYR A 144 8.45 1.74 9.65
N CYS A 145 8.74 1.87 10.95
CA CYS A 145 8.51 0.80 11.91
C CYS A 145 8.28 1.34 13.33
N LEU A 146 7.62 0.56 14.18
CA LEU A 146 7.54 0.86 15.61
C LEU A 146 8.77 0.28 16.31
N PHE A 147 9.56 1.13 16.96
CA PHE A 147 10.63 0.74 17.87
C PHE A 147 10.31 1.24 19.28
N ARG A 148 9.88 0.31 20.15
CA ARG A 148 9.40 0.62 21.51
C ARG A 148 8.25 1.64 21.46
N ASN A 149 8.43 2.82 22.07
CA ASN A 149 7.44 3.89 22.08
C ASN A 149 7.60 4.88 20.90
N PHE A 150 8.55 4.66 19.99
CA PHE A 150 8.79 5.55 18.87
C PHE A 150 8.33 4.95 17.55
N LEU A 151 7.53 5.71 16.81
CA LEU A 151 7.28 5.44 15.40
C LEU A 151 8.41 6.09 14.58
N LEU A 152 9.18 5.26 13.90
CA LEU A 152 10.35 5.64 13.11
C LEU A 152 9.97 5.73 11.63
N PHE A 153 10.49 6.75 10.93
CA PHE A 153 10.32 6.96 9.49
C PHE A 153 11.66 7.24 8.81
N SER A 154 11.87 6.69 7.62
CA SER A 154 12.95 7.10 6.73
C SER A 154 12.49 8.04 5.61
N SER A 155 13.46 8.72 5.02
CA SER A 155 13.40 9.23 3.65
C SER A 155 14.31 8.37 2.78
N VAL A 156 14.10 8.34 1.46
CA VAL A 156 15.09 7.79 0.52
C VAL A 156 16.19 8.81 0.16
N ASN A 157 15.93 10.10 0.41
CA ASN A 157 16.81 11.21 0.07
C ASN A 157 17.57 11.78 1.28
N ASP A 158 17.08 11.54 2.50
CA ASP A 158 17.68 11.98 3.77
C ASP A 158 18.13 10.75 4.59
N PRO A 159 19.40 10.66 5.01
CA PRO A 159 19.89 9.56 5.85
C PRO A 159 19.38 9.61 7.30
N GLN A 160 18.73 10.70 7.71
CA GLN A 160 18.12 10.78 9.04
C GLN A 160 16.83 9.95 9.13
N ILE A 161 16.62 9.39 10.32
CA ILE A 161 15.37 8.78 10.74
C ILE A 161 14.60 9.80 11.57
N LEU A 162 13.35 10.08 11.20
CA LEU A 162 12.41 10.83 12.05
C LEU A 162 11.81 9.85 13.06
N ALA A 163 12.04 10.09 14.35
CA ALA A 163 11.41 9.37 15.44
C ALA A 163 10.34 10.24 16.08
N VAL A 164 9.12 9.71 16.22
CA VAL A 164 7.99 10.38 16.89
C VAL A 164 7.54 9.53 18.07
N ASP A 165 7.51 10.09 19.29
CA ASP A 165 6.95 9.40 20.45
C ASP A 165 5.43 9.21 20.27
N VAL A 166 4.97 7.98 20.45
CA VAL A 166 3.57 7.58 20.19
C VAL A 166 2.58 8.29 21.12
N ASN A 167 2.97 8.57 22.37
CA ASN A 167 2.08 9.09 23.41
C ASN A 167 2.07 10.62 23.45
N HIS A 168 3.26 11.23 23.39
CA HIS A 168 3.47 12.66 23.53
C HIS A 168 3.60 13.40 22.19
N LEU A 169 3.80 12.68 21.09
CA LEU A 169 3.98 13.23 19.74
C LEU A 169 5.19 14.16 19.59
N GLU A 170 6.12 14.08 20.55
CA GLU A 170 7.43 14.73 20.46
C GLU A 170 8.26 14.10 19.33
N ARG A 171 8.91 14.94 18.53
CA ARG A 171 9.67 14.50 17.35
C ARG A 171 11.16 14.83 17.50
N GLN A 172 12.00 13.90 17.06
CA GLN A 172 13.45 14.08 16.94
C GLN A 172 13.95 13.45 15.64
N THR A 173 15.01 14.00 15.04
CA THR A 173 15.72 13.33 13.95
C THR A 173 16.99 12.68 14.50
N VAL A 174 17.29 11.47 14.06
CA VAL A 174 18.45 10.69 14.51
C VAL A 174 19.19 10.17 13.29
N LEU A 175 20.51 10.29 13.29
CA LEU A 175 21.38 9.71 12.27
C LEU A 175 21.82 8.31 12.74
N PRO A 176 21.50 7.21 12.01
CA PRO A 176 21.84 5.86 12.46
C PRO A 176 23.33 5.55 12.59
N GLY A 177 24.20 6.24 11.84
CA GLY A 177 25.66 6.06 11.88
C GLY A 177 26.40 7.17 11.13
N GLU A 178 27.68 7.37 11.46
CA GLU A 178 28.46 8.55 11.00
C GLU A 178 28.99 8.45 9.56
N GLU A 179 29.07 7.25 8.97
CA GLU A 179 29.73 6.98 7.66
C GLU A 179 28.76 6.94 6.45
N LEU A 180 27.74 7.81 6.40
CA LEU A 180 26.74 7.80 5.32
C LEU A 180 27.11 8.73 4.16
N GLN A 181 27.74 8.17 3.12
CA GLN A 181 28.16 8.92 1.91
C GLN A 181 27.14 8.97 0.75
N ALA A 182 26.04 8.21 0.78
CA ALA A 182 25.02 8.28 -0.27
C ALA A 182 23.62 7.77 0.17
N GLY A 183 22.63 8.67 0.15
CA GLY A 183 21.20 8.33 0.22
C GLY A 183 20.64 8.00 1.60
N GLY A 184 19.31 7.85 1.64
CA GLY A 184 18.55 7.40 2.80
C GLY A 184 18.18 5.91 2.74
N TYR A 185 16.98 5.56 3.22
CA TYR A 185 16.54 4.17 3.40
C TYR A 185 15.12 3.93 2.84
N THR A 186 14.91 2.79 2.16
CA THR A 186 13.62 2.39 1.55
C THR A 186 12.72 1.62 2.50
N PHE A 187 13.27 0.80 3.39
CA PHE A 187 12.50 -0.03 4.33
C PHE A 187 13.12 -0.04 5.73
N LEU A 188 12.25 -0.14 6.72
CA LEU A 188 12.56 -0.28 8.15
C LEU A 188 11.85 -1.53 8.68
N THR A 189 12.52 -2.35 9.49
CA THR A 189 11.88 -3.41 10.28
C THR A 189 12.64 -3.63 11.59
N THR A 190 12.01 -4.17 12.62
CA THR A 190 12.72 -4.52 13.86
C THR A 190 13.36 -5.91 13.77
N ASP A 191 14.40 -6.17 14.55
CA ASP A 191 14.82 -7.55 14.80
C ASP A 191 13.78 -8.29 15.66
N LEU A 192 13.85 -9.62 15.70
CA LEU A 192 12.88 -10.47 16.42
C LEU A 192 12.72 -10.12 17.91
N ARG A 193 13.70 -9.45 18.51
CA ARG A 193 13.69 -9.05 19.93
C ARG A 193 13.19 -7.63 20.15
N LYS A 194 12.98 -6.85 19.07
CA LYS A 194 12.69 -5.41 19.10
C LYS A 194 13.80 -4.63 19.86
N GLU A 195 15.04 -5.13 19.76
CA GLU A 195 16.26 -4.57 20.35
C GLU A 195 17.03 -3.70 19.36
N ALA A 196 16.90 -3.98 18.06
CA ALA A 196 17.50 -3.21 16.99
C ALA A 196 16.54 -3.06 15.79
N VAL A 197 16.91 -2.14 14.89
CA VAL A 197 16.22 -1.84 13.64
C VAL A 197 17.12 -2.24 12.48
N TRP A 198 16.55 -2.95 11.51
CA TRP A 198 17.14 -3.18 10.20
C TRP A 198 16.67 -2.10 9.23
N LEU A 199 17.60 -1.59 8.43
CA LEU A 199 17.43 -0.51 7.45
C LEU A 199 17.91 -1.04 6.08
N LEU A 200 17.09 -0.92 5.03
CA LEU A 200 17.54 -1.18 3.65
C LEU A 200 17.94 0.15 3.00
N SER A 201 19.14 0.26 2.45
CA SER A 201 19.61 1.49 1.79
C SER A 201 18.79 1.82 0.55
N ALA A 202 18.62 3.10 0.21
CA ALA A 202 17.74 3.53 -0.88
C ALA A 202 18.19 3.11 -2.30
N ASP A 203 19.42 2.62 -2.43
CA ASP A 203 19.97 2.00 -3.62
C ASP A 203 19.85 0.46 -3.64
N ASP A 204 19.28 -0.12 -2.58
CA ASP A 204 19.16 -1.54 -2.25
C ASP A 204 20.50 -2.32 -2.24
N THR A 205 21.65 -1.63 -2.20
CA THR A 205 22.98 -2.27 -2.22
C THR A 205 23.44 -2.78 -0.85
N SER A 206 22.77 -2.41 0.24
CA SER A 206 23.15 -2.81 1.59
C SER A 206 21.98 -2.84 2.57
N VAL A 207 22.10 -3.70 3.57
CA VAL A 207 21.29 -3.64 4.79
C VAL A 207 22.14 -3.21 5.96
N CYS A 208 21.56 -2.43 6.87
CA CYS A 208 22.23 -1.96 8.06
C CYS A 208 21.44 -2.38 9.30
N ARG A 209 22.12 -2.89 10.33
CA ARG A 209 21.55 -3.09 11.66
C ARG A 209 21.96 -1.92 12.54
N TRP A 210 20.99 -1.22 13.08
CA TRP A 210 21.15 -0.07 13.97
C TRP A 210 20.45 -0.33 15.29
N ASN A 211 21.11 -0.07 16.42
CA ASN A 211 20.48 -0.03 17.74
C ASN A 211 20.30 1.44 18.18
N PRO A 212 19.05 1.94 18.23
CA PRO A 212 18.77 3.32 18.61
C PRO A 212 19.16 3.72 20.05
N GLU A 213 19.34 2.76 20.97
CA GLU A 213 19.68 3.07 22.37
C GLU A 213 21.15 3.39 22.60
N ASN A 214 22.04 2.68 21.91
CA ASN A 214 23.49 2.75 22.14
C ASN A 214 24.27 3.24 20.91
N GLY A 215 23.60 3.50 19.79
CA GLY A 215 24.22 3.94 18.53
C GLY A 215 25.00 2.85 17.80
N GLU A 216 24.90 1.58 18.19
CA GLU A 216 25.59 0.49 17.48
C GLU A 216 25.05 0.37 16.06
N TYR A 217 25.93 0.60 15.08
CA TYR A 217 25.62 0.53 13.65
C TYR A 217 26.52 -0.48 12.96
N ARG A 218 25.95 -1.36 12.13
CA ARG A 218 26.70 -2.32 11.30
C ARG A 218 26.08 -2.42 9.91
N ARG A 219 26.88 -2.21 8.87
CA ARG A 219 26.51 -2.37 7.46
C ARG A 219 26.86 -3.77 6.96
N PHE A 220 26.00 -4.32 6.10
CA PHE A 220 26.20 -5.55 5.36
C PHE A 220 25.87 -5.27 3.89
N ASP A 221 26.86 -5.33 3.01
CA ASP A 221 26.62 -5.13 1.57
C ASP A 221 25.93 -6.36 0.96
N CYS A 222 24.91 -6.12 0.15
CA CYS A 222 24.23 -7.15 -0.63
C CYS A 222 25.23 -7.74 -1.65
N SER A 223 25.22 -9.06 -1.82
CA SER A 223 26.13 -9.77 -2.72
C SER A 223 25.96 -9.32 -4.17
N GLN A 224 27.08 -9.13 -4.89
CA GLN A 224 27.10 -8.84 -6.34
C GLN A 224 26.82 -10.09 -7.21
N GLU A 225 25.99 -11.02 -6.74
CA GLU A 225 25.51 -12.11 -7.58
C GLU A 225 24.56 -11.54 -8.65
N GLU A 226 24.54 -12.13 -9.86
CA GLU A 226 23.69 -11.63 -10.95
C GLU A 226 22.21 -11.82 -10.62
N ILE A 227 21.56 -10.75 -10.16
CA ILE A 227 20.12 -10.72 -9.91
C ILE A 227 19.40 -10.69 -11.26
N GLY A 228 18.63 -11.74 -11.57
CA GLY A 228 17.76 -11.77 -12.73
C GLY A 228 16.55 -10.86 -12.55
N LEU A 229 15.91 -10.48 -13.66
CA LEU A 229 14.78 -9.55 -13.64
C LEU A 229 13.44 -10.26 -13.78
N PHE A 230 12.49 -9.85 -12.93
CA PHE A 230 11.08 -10.18 -13.08
C PHE A 230 10.51 -9.58 -14.38
N ASP A 231 9.95 -10.43 -15.24
CA ASP A 231 9.21 -10.03 -16.44
C ASP A 231 7.82 -9.51 -16.05
N CYS A 232 7.78 -8.20 -15.76
CA CYS A 232 6.55 -7.47 -15.46
C CYS A 232 5.67 -7.22 -16.70
N GLY A 233 6.10 -7.62 -17.91
CA GLY A 233 5.35 -7.45 -19.16
C GLY A 233 5.50 -6.11 -19.87
N PHE A 234 6.40 -5.23 -19.42
CA PHE A 234 6.71 -3.95 -20.05
C PHE A 234 8.17 -3.52 -19.78
N GLU A 235 8.74 -2.70 -20.66
CA GLU A 235 10.05 -2.08 -20.41
C GLU A 235 9.90 -1.03 -19.30
N ILE A 236 10.87 -0.99 -18.37
CA ILE A 236 10.92 0.03 -17.32
C ILE A 236 12.25 0.79 -17.42
N PRO A 237 12.23 2.12 -17.64
CA PRO A 237 13.44 2.93 -17.56
C PRO A 237 13.92 3.08 -16.11
N GLY A 238 15.21 3.39 -15.94
CA GLY A 238 15.79 3.75 -14.64
C GLY A 238 16.40 2.58 -13.84
N LYS A 239 16.80 2.89 -12.60
CA LYS A 239 17.52 1.96 -11.71
C LYS A 239 16.59 0.86 -11.18
N ILE A 240 17.07 -0.39 -11.22
CA ILE A 240 16.36 -1.55 -10.66
C ILE A 240 16.35 -1.43 -9.13
N ARG A 241 15.16 -1.52 -8.52
CA ARG A 241 14.99 -1.83 -7.09
C ARG A 241 14.83 -3.35 -6.93
N PRO A 242 15.86 -4.10 -6.54
CA PRO A 242 15.78 -5.55 -6.41
C PRO A 242 14.82 -6.01 -5.30
N PHE A 243 14.57 -5.23 -4.24
CA PHE A 243 13.84 -5.69 -3.05
C PHE A 243 12.57 -4.88 -2.72
N SER A 244 11.56 -5.57 -2.17
CA SER A 244 10.23 -5.01 -1.86
C SER A 244 9.91 -4.90 -0.37
N SER A 245 10.68 -5.61 0.46
CA SER A 245 10.44 -5.78 1.89
C SER A 245 11.52 -6.65 2.53
N MET A 246 11.63 -6.58 3.85
CA MET A 246 12.56 -7.39 4.63
C MET A 246 12.01 -7.75 6.01
N ILE A 247 12.48 -8.86 6.56
CA ILE A 247 11.98 -9.41 7.83
C ILE A 247 13.08 -10.20 8.56
N ASP A 248 13.30 -9.93 9.85
CA ASP A 248 14.22 -10.74 10.66
C ASP A 248 13.54 -12.06 11.07
N THR A 249 14.23 -13.18 10.89
CA THR A 249 13.75 -14.55 11.11
C THR A 249 14.70 -15.31 12.03
N ARG A 250 14.39 -16.55 12.43
CA ARG A 250 15.35 -17.36 13.21
C ARG A 250 16.67 -17.62 12.46
N LYS A 251 16.64 -17.81 11.14
CA LYS A 251 17.83 -18.08 10.32
C LYS A 251 18.60 -16.83 9.90
N GLY A 252 17.94 -15.68 9.73
CA GLY A 252 18.58 -14.48 9.17
C GLY A 252 17.60 -13.36 8.85
N LEU A 253 18.12 -12.26 8.28
CA LEU A 253 17.27 -11.24 7.66
C LEU A 253 16.91 -11.72 6.25
N LEU A 254 15.64 -11.98 5.99
CA LEU A 254 15.12 -12.39 4.68
C LEU A 254 14.65 -11.16 3.90
N LEU A 255 15.12 -11.02 2.66
CA LEU A 255 14.74 -9.99 1.70
C LEU A 255 13.85 -10.60 0.62
N ALA A 256 12.69 -9.98 0.35
CA ALA A 256 11.83 -10.38 -0.76
C ALA A 256 12.12 -9.58 -2.04
N PRO A 257 12.05 -10.22 -3.22
CA PRO A 257 12.21 -9.54 -4.48
C PRO A 257 11.11 -8.51 -4.75
N ALA A 258 11.52 -7.30 -5.14
CA ALA A 258 10.71 -6.38 -5.93
C ALA A 258 10.84 -6.73 -7.41
N ARG A 259 11.85 -6.18 -8.10
CA ARG A 259 12.10 -6.47 -9.52
C ARG A 259 13.14 -7.57 -9.74
N GLY A 260 13.81 -8.04 -8.68
CA GLY A 260 14.62 -9.25 -8.72
C GLY A 260 13.77 -10.51 -8.95
N ASP A 261 14.42 -11.62 -9.27
CA ASP A 261 13.79 -12.94 -9.49
C ASP A 261 13.97 -13.92 -8.32
N CYS A 262 14.66 -13.50 -7.26
CA CYS A 262 15.05 -14.34 -6.13
C CYS A 262 15.00 -13.62 -4.77
N PHE A 263 14.87 -14.40 -3.70
CA PHE A 263 14.99 -13.92 -2.33
C PHE A 263 16.44 -14.04 -1.85
N PHE A 264 16.85 -13.17 -0.93
CA PHE A 264 18.15 -13.24 -0.28
C PHE A 264 18.02 -13.37 1.23
N LEU A 265 18.86 -14.20 1.84
CA LEU A 265 18.92 -14.40 3.29
C LEU A 265 20.30 -13.99 3.81
N LEU A 266 20.37 -12.94 4.62
CA LEU A 266 21.57 -12.63 5.42
C LEU A 266 21.61 -13.57 6.62
N SER A 267 22.40 -14.65 6.52
CA SER A 267 22.46 -15.70 7.53
C SER A 267 23.02 -15.19 8.87
N LYS A 268 22.41 -15.63 9.97
CA LYS A 268 22.91 -15.35 11.33
C LYS A 268 24.18 -16.14 11.67
N GLU A 269 24.45 -17.24 10.95
CA GLU A 269 25.58 -18.15 11.20
C GLU A 269 26.91 -17.58 10.67
N ASP A 270 26.97 -17.21 9.39
CA ASP A 270 28.20 -16.76 8.72
C ASP A 270 28.22 -15.27 8.36
N ARG A 271 27.09 -14.56 8.58
CA ARG A 271 26.90 -13.13 8.29
C ARG A 271 27.08 -12.77 6.82
N LYS A 272 26.74 -13.70 5.91
CA LYS A 272 26.72 -13.48 4.46
C LYS A 272 25.32 -13.60 3.90
N PHE A 273 25.12 -12.97 2.75
CA PHE A 273 23.96 -13.17 1.91
C PHE A 273 24.07 -14.47 1.12
N HIS A 274 22.96 -15.19 1.04
CA HIS A 274 22.78 -16.37 0.20
C HIS A 274 21.42 -16.27 -0.51
N VAL A 275 21.32 -16.75 -1.74
CA VAL A 275 20.01 -16.91 -2.40
C VAL A 275 19.19 -17.94 -1.63
N TRP A 276 17.97 -17.55 -1.22
CA TRP A 276 17.02 -18.44 -0.58
C TRP A 276 15.97 -18.90 -1.59
N THR A 277 15.88 -20.22 -1.79
CA THR A 277 14.81 -20.83 -2.60
C THR A 277 13.62 -21.10 -1.68
N PRO A 278 12.45 -20.48 -1.92
CA PRO A 278 11.26 -20.74 -1.11
C PRO A 278 10.76 -22.19 -1.28
N PRO A 279 10.12 -22.77 -0.26
CA PRO A 279 9.47 -24.08 -0.37
C PRO A 279 8.18 -24.04 -1.22
N PHE A 280 7.66 -22.86 -1.55
CA PHE A 280 6.46 -22.63 -2.36
C PHE A 280 6.79 -22.21 -3.80
N PRO A 281 5.84 -22.38 -4.76
CA PRO A 281 6.03 -21.92 -6.13
C PRO A 281 6.23 -20.40 -6.21
N MET A 282 7.25 -19.96 -6.96
CA MET A 282 7.53 -18.55 -7.23
C MET A 282 7.32 -18.24 -8.72
N PRO A 283 6.09 -17.98 -9.18
CA PRO A 283 5.83 -17.66 -10.57
C PRO A 283 6.37 -16.27 -10.93
N THR A 284 7.28 -16.18 -11.90
CA THR A 284 7.87 -14.92 -12.38
C THR A 284 7.13 -14.30 -13.57
N LYS A 285 5.92 -14.78 -13.88
CA LYS A 285 5.05 -14.23 -14.94
C LYS A 285 3.63 -14.02 -14.43
N PRO A 286 3.03 -12.84 -14.63
CA PRO A 286 1.68 -12.55 -14.15
C PRO A 286 0.64 -13.40 -14.87
N ARG A 287 -0.38 -13.84 -14.12
CA ARG A 287 -1.51 -14.61 -14.66
C ARG A 287 -2.37 -13.84 -15.69
N SER A 288 -2.24 -12.52 -15.77
CA SER A 288 -2.87 -11.64 -16.78
C SER A 288 -1.88 -10.59 -17.27
N GLY A 289 -1.77 -10.40 -18.59
CA GLY A 289 -0.69 -9.64 -19.24
C GLY A 289 -0.81 -8.10 -19.19
N TYR A 290 -1.89 -7.54 -18.62
CA TYR A 290 -2.07 -6.09 -18.42
C TYR A 290 -1.88 -5.65 -16.95
N MET A 291 -1.53 -6.60 -16.08
CA MET A 291 -1.47 -6.38 -14.64
C MET A 291 -0.18 -5.68 -14.21
N ARG A 292 -0.24 -4.35 -14.02
CA ARG A 292 0.87 -3.55 -13.43
C ARG A 292 1.14 -3.95 -11.98
N SER A 293 2.01 -4.93 -11.76
CA SER A 293 2.65 -5.13 -10.45
C SER A 293 4.08 -4.58 -10.49
N PRO A 294 4.44 -3.56 -9.69
CA PRO A 294 5.79 -3.02 -9.67
C PRO A 294 6.81 -3.92 -8.93
N PHE A 295 6.34 -5.00 -8.29
CA PHE A 295 7.13 -5.99 -7.56
C PHE A 295 6.57 -7.43 -7.67
N LEU A 296 7.42 -8.43 -7.41
CA LEU A 296 7.09 -9.87 -7.43
C LEU A 296 6.26 -10.31 -6.21
N GLY A 297 6.50 -9.71 -5.05
CA GLY A 297 5.74 -9.99 -3.83
C GLY A 297 6.16 -9.11 -2.67
N ILE A 298 5.56 -9.33 -1.51
CA ILE A 298 5.87 -8.59 -0.27
C ILE A 298 5.82 -9.51 0.94
N LEU A 299 6.84 -9.40 1.81
CA LEU A 299 6.93 -10.03 3.12
C LEU A 299 6.39 -9.09 4.20
N PHE A 300 5.65 -9.66 5.16
CA PHE A 300 5.21 -8.97 6.36
C PHE A 300 5.05 -9.96 7.52
N ARG A 301 4.93 -9.44 8.75
CA ARG A 301 4.36 -10.20 9.87
C ARG A 301 2.89 -9.87 9.98
N GLN A 302 2.09 -10.84 10.41
CA GLN A 302 0.75 -10.56 10.92
C GLN A 302 0.91 -9.65 12.13
N GLN A 303 0.68 -8.36 11.94
CA GLN A 303 0.85 -7.36 12.99
C GLN A 303 -0.30 -7.54 13.99
N GLU A 304 -0.02 -8.08 15.18
CA GLU A 304 -1.04 -8.08 16.23
C GLU A 304 -1.44 -6.63 16.54
N ALA A 305 -2.73 -6.42 16.87
CA ALA A 305 -3.17 -5.16 17.43
C ALA A 305 -2.39 -4.91 18.73
N PHE A 306 -1.39 -4.01 18.66
CA PHE A 306 -0.39 -3.80 19.70
C PHE A 306 -1.06 -3.58 21.06
N GLY A 307 -0.95 -4.55 21.97
CA GLY A 307 -1.63 -4.54 23.27
C GLY A 307 -1.80 -5.90 23.93
N VAL A 308 -1.67 -7.01 23.19
CA VAL A 308 -1.70 -8.38 23.74
C VAL A 308 -0.30 -8.83 24.16
N GLU A 309 -0.22 -9.61 25.24
CA GLU A 309 1.04 -10.09 25.82
C GLU A 309 1.77 -11.11 24.93
N GLN A 310 3.10 -11.16 25.09
CA GLN A 310 4.03 -12.07 24.41
C GLN A 310 3.57 -13.54 24.48
N GLY A 311 3.28 -14.16 23.34
CA GLY A 311 2.92 -15.59 23.26
C GLY A 311 3.55 -16.32 22.09
N ASN A 312 3.32 -15.84 20.86
CA ASN A 312 3.82 -16.46 19.64
C ASN A 312 4.70 -15.49 18.84
N LEU A 313 5.73 -16.03 18.18
CA LEU A 313 6.39 -15.34 17.08
C LEU A 313 5.37 -15.27 15.93
N GLU A 314 4.86 -14.07 15.65
CA GLU A 314 3.87 -13.81 14.60
C GLU A 314 4.26 -14.50 13.29
N SER A 315 3.33 -15.20 12.65
CA SER A 315 3.60 -15.92 11.40
C SER A 315 4.17 -15.00 10.32
N ILE A 316 5.21 -15.46 9.61
CA ILE A 316 5.70 -14.77 8.42
C ILE A 316 4.65 -14.92 7.31
N ARG A 317 4.33 -13.83 6.64
CA ARG A 317 3.41 -13.78 5.50
C ARG A 317 4.17 -13.35 4.26
N TYR A 318 3.93 -14.03 3.16
CA TYR A 318 4.36 -13.59 1.83
C TYR A 318 3.16 -13.56 0.89
N PHE A 319 2.90 -12.42 0.26
CA PHE A 319 1.95 -12.37 -0.84
C PHE A 319 2.67 -12.31 -2.18
N SER A 320 2.41 -13.29 -3.03
CA SER A 320 2.95 -13.37 -4.39
C SER A 320 2.02 -12.62 -5.35
N MET A 321 2.54 -11.60 -6.03
CA MET A 321 1.76 -10.78 -6.94
C MET A 321 1.33 -11.50 -8.23
N PRO A 322 2.17 -12.34 -8.88
CA PRO A 322 1.84 -12.92 -10.19
C PRO A 322 0.72 -13.98 -10.15
N ASP A 323 0.60 -14.77 -9.07
CA ASP A 323 -0.46 -15.76 -8.86
C ASP A 323 -1.54 -15.34 -7.85
N ARG A 324 -1.26 -14.30 -7.03
CA ARG A 324 -2.16 -13.68 -6.04
C ARG A 324 -2.43 -14.54 -4.83
N LYS A 325 -1.44 -15.34 -4.43
CA LYS A 325 -1.53 -16.21 -3.27
C LYS A 325 -0.89 -15.58 -2.05
N LEU A 326 -1.57 -15.73 -0.92
CA LEU A 326 -1.01 -15.46 0.39
C LEU A 326 -0.43 -16.77 0.95
N TYR A 327 0.82 -16.73 1.37
CA TYR A 327 1.54 -17.84 1.97
C TYR A 327 1.90 -17.49 3.42
N GLU A 328 1.60 -18.38 4.35
CA GLU A 328 2.23 -18.43 5.66
C GLU A 328 3.55 -19.20 5.55
N ILE A 329 4.63 -18.66 6.10
CA ILE A 329 5.96 -19.27 6.11
C ILE A 329 6.38 -19.49 7.57
N THR A 330 6.98 -20.63 7.89
CA THR A 330 7.49 -20.89 9.24
C THR A 330 8.75 -20.08 9.55
N GLU A 331 9.02 -19.82 10.83
CA GLU A 331 10.20 -19.05 11.30
C GLU A 331 11.56 -19.66 10.93
N ASP A 332 11.59 -20.96 10.66
CA ASP A 332 12.75 -21.68 10.13
C ASP A 332 12.85 -21.63 8.60
N LEU A 333 11.89 -21.02 7.90
CA LEU A 333 11.85 -20.92 6.44
C LEU A 333 11.81 -22.26 5.69
N ASP A 334 11.54 -23.38 6.38
CA ASP A 334 11.59 -24.73 5.80
C ASP A 334 10.20 -25.25 5.35
N SER A 335 9.11 -24.60 5.75
CA SER A 335 7.75 -25.00 5.38
C SER A 335 6.79 -23.82 5.18
N TYR A 336 5.64 -24.09 4.58
CA TYR A 336 4.63 -23.07 4.29
C TYR A 336 3.21 -23.64 4.27
N THR A 337 2.22 -22.75 4.41
CA THR A 337 0.78 -23.01 4.19
C THR A 337 0.22 -21.96 3.24
N GLU A 338 -0.54 -22.37 2.21
CA GLU A 338 -1.28 -21.42 1.37
C GLU A 338 -2.58 -20.99 2.08
N ILE A 339 -2.75 -19.68 2.30
CA ILE A 339 -3.97 -19.10 2.87
C ILE A 339 -4.93 -18.77 1.72
N PRO A 340 -6.10 -19.43 1.62
CA PRO A 340 -7.01 -19.23 0.50
C PRO A 340 -7.78 -17.91 0.63
N LEU A 341 -7.58 -17.02 -0.34
CA LEU A 341 -8.36 -15.79 -0.50
C LEU A 341 -9.57 -16.07 -1.39
N ARG A 342 -10.78 -15.94 -0.85
CA ARG A 342 -12.03 -16.32 -1.53
C ARG A 342 -13.10 -15.25 -1.34
N PHE A 343 -13.87 -14.99 -2.39
CA PHE A 343 -14.98 -14.04 -2.39
C PHE A 343 -16.23 -14.71 -2.94
N SER A 344 -17.41 -14.29 -2.48
CA SER A 344 -18.70 -14.75 -3.00
C SER A 344 -18.92 -14.26 -4.43
N ILE A 345 -18.87 -15.17 -5.42
CA ILE A 345 -18.96 -14.82 -6.85
C ILE A 345 -20.31 -14.18 -7.24
N ASN A 346 -21.37 -14.45 -6.48
CA ASN A 346 -22.68 -13.84 -6.72
C ASN A 346 -22.69 -12.38 -6.25
N GLU A 347 -22.18 -12.12 -5.05
CA GLU A 347 -22.05 -10.76 -4.50
C GLU A 347 -21.08 -9.90 -5.32
N LEU A 348 -20.00 -10.48 -5.85
CA LEU A 348 -19.14 -9.75 -6.79
C LEU A 348 -19.93 -9.31 -8.03
N LYS A 349 -20.71 -10.21 -8.65
CA LYS A 349 -21.55 -9.84 -9.80
C LYS A 349 -22.58 -8.77 -9.48
N GLU A 350 -23.18 -8.83 -8.29
CA GLU A 350 -24.26 -7.93 -7.86
C GLU A 350 -23.75 -6.55 -7.39
N HIS A 351 -22.58 -6.49 -6.75
CA HIS A 351 -22.14 -5.30 -6.03
C HIS A 351 -20.89 -4.62 -6.59
N CYS A 352 -20.05 -5.30 -7.39
CA CYS A 352 -18.95 -4.63 -8.09
C CYS A 352 -19.46 -3.50 -8.99
N TYR A 353 -18.63 -2.50 -9.25
CA TYR A 353 -19.03 -1.35 -10.05
C TYR A 353 -19.23 -1.65 -11.53
N GLY A 354 -18.36 -2.47 -12.15
CA GLY A 354 -18.32 -2.60 -13.61
C GLY A 354 -17.98 -1.25 -14.26
N PHE A 355 -18.83 -0.79 -15.17
CA PHE A 355 -18.74 0.57 -15.72
C PHE A 355 -19.39 1.59 -14.79
N ALA A 356 -18.60 2.56 -14.30
CA ALA A 356 -19.05 3.61 -13.40
C ALA A 356 -18.17 4.86 -13.47
N ARG A 357 -18.58 5.94 -12.81
CA ARG A 357 -17.69 7.08 -12.50
C ARG A 357 -16.54 6.60 -11.61
N ARG A 358 -15.30 6.93 -11.98
CA ARG A 358 -14.11 6.55 -11.21
C ARG A 358 -13.77 7.58 -10.14
N ASN A 359 -13.55 8.82 -10.57
CA ASN A 359 -13.25 9.99 -9.76
C ASN A 359 -13.46 11.26 -10.63
N PRO A 360 -13.38 12.48 -10.08
CA PRO A 360 -13.58 13.72 -10.83
C PRO A 360 -12.62 13.96 -12.01
N TRP A 361 -11.49 13.26 -12.10
CA TRP A 361 -10.46 13.47 -13.13
C TRP A 361 -10.49 12.41 -14.24
N GLN A 362 -10.77 11.16 -13.90
CA GLN A 362 -10.75 10.00 -14.80
C GLN A 362 -12.12 9.62 -15.34
N ARG A 363 -13.21 10.08 -14.69
CA ARG A 363 -14.59 10.03 -15.21
C ARG A 363 -15.12 8.61 -15.41
N TYR A 364 -16.14 8.44 -16.24
CA TYR A 364 -16.86 7.19 -16.46
C TYR A 364 -16.06 6.15 -17.26
N GLY A 365 -15.87 4.96 -16.69
CA GLY A 365 -15.24 3.82 -17.36
C GLY A 365 -15.28 2.52 -16.54
N CYS A 366 -14.74 1.45 -17.10
CA CYS A 366 -14.38 0.23 -16.37
C CYS A 366 -12.85 0.10 -16.44
N TYR A 367 -12.20 -0.08 -15.29
CA TYR A 367 -10.74 -0.15 -15.17
C TYR A 367 -10.31 -1.56 -14.76
N GLU A 368 -9.11 -2.01 -15.14
CA GLU A 368 -8.65 -3.36 -14.77
C GLU A 368 -8.22 -3.42 -13.30
N ASP A 369 -8.93 -4.23 -12.52
CA ASP A 369 -8.81 -4.37 -11.08
C ASP A 369 -8.98 -5.83 -10.59
N VAL A 370 -9.06 -6.02 -9.26
CA VAL A 370 -9.15 -7.31 -8.58
C VAL A 370 -10.37 -8.16 -8.98
N PHE A 371 -11.41 -7.59 -9.58
CA PHE A 371 -12.57 -8.32 -10.09
C PHE A 371 -12.76 -8.14 -11.61
N HIS A 372 -12.47 -6.96 -12.16
CA HIS A 372 -12.58 -6.66 -13.59
C HIS A 372 -11.25 -6.89 -14.31
N THR A 373 -11.15 -7.91 -15.17
CA THR A 373 -9.89 -8.23 -15.90
C THR A 373 -10.06 -8.23 -17.40
N LEU A 374 -8.98 -7.97 -18.13
CA LEU A 374 -9.01 -7.97 -19.59
C LEU A 374 -9.55 -9.30 -20.17
N PRO A 375 -9.14 -10.51 -19.72
CA PRO A 375 -9.73 -11.75 -20.23
C PRO A 375 -11.23 -11.90 -19.91
N ALA A 376 -11.71 -11.35 -18.78
CA ALA A 376 -13.13 -11.35 -18.45
C ALA A 376 -13.92 -10.34 -19.31
N PHE A 377 -13.36 -9.15 -19.56
CA PHE A 377 -13.90 -8.15 -20.47
C PHE A 377 -14.03 -8.68 -21.91
N LEU A 378 -12.93 -9.23 -22.46
CA LEU A 378 -12.92 -9.83 -23.81
C LEU A 378 -13.85 -11.05 -23.96
N SER A 379 -14.31 -11.63 -22.84
CA SER A 379 -15.23 -12.77 -22.83
C SER A 379 -16.68 -12.41 -22.47
N ASP A 380 -17.01 -11.12 -22.30
CA ASP A 380 -18.31 -10.66 -21.78
C ASP A 380 -18.71 -11.32 -20.45
N ARG A 381 -17.76 -11.36 -19.50
CA ARG A 381 -17.87 -11.98 -18.16
C ARG A 381 -17.43 -11.07 -17.02
N LEU A 382 -17.49 -9.75 -17.20
CA LEU A 382 -17.25 -8.83 -16.10
C LEU A 382 -18.36 -8.91 -15.04
N PRO A 383 -18.03 -8.81 -13.75
CA PRO A 383 -19.01 -8.52 -12.71
C PRO A 383 -19.43 -7.03 -12.74
N GLY A 384 -20.50 -6.67 -12.03
CA GLY A 384 -20.97 -5.29 -11.91
C GLY A 384 -21.78 -4.79 -13.10
N ASN A 385 -21.89 -3.46 -13.23
CA ASN A 385 -22.73 -2.83 -14.24
C ASN A 385 -22.16 -2.97 -15.67
N PRO A 386 -23.01 -3.24 -16.68
CA PRO A 386 -22.63 -3.10 -18.07
C PRO A 386 -22.42 -1.62 -18.45
N HIS A 387 -21.77 -1.37 -19.59
CA HIS A 387 -21.61 -0.01 -20.12
C HIS A 387 -22.97 0.66 -20.37
N CYS A 388 -23.16 1.86 -19.83
CA CYS A 388 -24.30 2.73 -20.09
C CYS A 388 -23.83 4.03 -20.79
N LYS A 389 -24.31 4.23 -22.02
CA LYS A 389 -24.00 5.41 -22.83
C LYS A 389 -24.56 6.71 -22.21
N GLU A 390 -25.74 6.63 -21.60
CA GLU A 390 -26.45 7.76 -21.01
C GLU A 390 -25.76 8.25 -19.73
N GLU A 391 -25.15 7.34 -18.95
CA GLU A 391 -24.30 7.68 -17.81
C GLU A 391 -22.97 8.26 -18.28
N GLN A 392 -22.32 7.66 -19.28
CA GLN A 392 -21.08 8.18 -19.86
C GLN A 392 -21.26 9.63 -20.36
N ILE A 393 -22.30 9.89 -21.16
CA ILE A 393 -22.55 11.25 -21.69
C ILE A 393 -22.80 12.25 -20.54
N ARG A 394 -23.55 11.85 -19.51
CA ARG A 394 -23.86 12.68 -18.34
C ARG A 394 -22.58 13.06 -17.58
N ASP A 395 -21.74 12.09 -17.29
CA ASP A 395 -20.52 12.25 -16.49
C ASP A 395 -19.44 13.09 -17.18
N TYR A 396 -19.25 12.90 -18.50
CA TYR A 396 -18.33 13.72 -19.29
C TYR A 396 -18.88 15.13 -19.57
N SER A 397 -20.20 15.31 -19.65
CA SER A 397 -20.81 16.65 -19.85
C SER A 397 -20.64 17.60 -18.65
N GLU A 398 -20.21 17.11 -17.48
CA GLU A 398 -19.81 17.98 -16.35
C GLU A 398 -18.51 18.76 -16.63
N ILE A 399 -17.61 18.23 -17.48
CA ILE A 399 -16.27 18.81 -17.73
C ILE A 399 -16.02 19.14 -19.21
N THR A 400 -16.92 18.75 -20.11
CA THR A 400 -16.78 19.03 -21.54
C THR A 400 -18.02 19.71 -22.08
N GLU A 401 -17.84 20.94 -22.59
CA GLU A 401 -18.86 21.58 -23.42
C GLU A 401 -18.91 20.91 -24.79
N ASN A 402 -20.09 20.86 -25.40
CA ASN A 402 -20.30 20.42 -26.80
C ASN A 402 -20.04 18.92 -27.06
N THR A 403 -20.39 18.08 -26.07
CA THR A 403 -20.53 16.61 -26.19
C THR A 403 -21.54 16.16 -27.24
N ASP A 404 -22.36 17.08 -27.76
CA ASP A 404 -23.30 16.90 -28.87
C ASP A 404 -22.62 16.77 -30.27
N GLY A 405 -21.29 16.84 -30.34
CA GLY A 405 -20.53 16.77 -31.59
C GLY A 405 -20.55 18.07 -32.42
N THR A 406 -21.15 19.15 -31.91
CA THR A 406 -21.26 20.44 -32.64
C THR A 406 -20.13 21.41 -32.36
N CYS A 407 -19.11 21.01 -31.58
CA CYS A 407 -17.99 21.84 -31.14
C CYS A 407 -17.34 22.66 -32.29
N GLY A 408 -17.09 22.04 -33.44
CA GLY A 408 -16.55 22.73 -34.62
C GLY A 408 -17.43 23.85 -35.15
N LYS A 409 -18.76 23.68 -35.15
CA LYS A 409 -19.73 24.72 -35.56
C LYS A 409 -19.74 25.88 -34.57
N LYS A 410 -19.87 25.58 -33.27
CA LYS A 410 -19.92 26.60 -32.20
C LYS A 410 -18.61 27.39 -32.11
N THR A 411 -17.47 26.71 -32.28
CA THR A 411 -16.15 27.36 -32.37
C THR A 411 -16.05 28.27 -33.59
N HIS A 412 -16.51 27.81 -34.76
CA HIS A 412 -16.55 28.63 -35.98
C HIS A 412 -17.45 29.87 -35.81
N GLU A 413 -18.63 29.72 -35.21
CA GLU A 413 -19.55 30.83 -34.94
C GLU A 413 -18.96 31.85 -33.96
N GLU A 414 -18.30 31.41 -32.88
CA GLU A 414 -17.64 32.29 -31.91
C GLU A 414 -16.40 33.00 -32.50
N VAL A 415 -15.56 32.29 -33.26
CA VAL A 415 -14.43 32.89 -33.99
C VAL A 415 -14.94 33.93 -34.99
N LYS A 416 -16.02 33.62 -35.71
CA LYS A 416 -16.66 34.57 -36.63
C LYS A 416 -17.22 35.79 -35.90
N ARG A 417 -17.84 35.61 -34.72
CA ARG A 417 -18.33 36.70 -33.88
C ARG A 417 -17.20 37.63 -33.44
N ARG A 418 -16.04 37.08 -33.02
CA ARG A 418 -14.89 37.88 -32.56
C ARG A 418 -14.11 38.59 -33.66
N LEU A 419 -14.13 38.07 -34.90
CA LEU A 419 -13.35 38.62 -36.01
C LEU A 419 -14.14 39.54 -36.96
N PHE A 420 -15.47 39.48 -36.94
CA PHE A 420 -16.33 40.16 -37.93
C PHE A 420 -17.53 40.89 -37.32
N VAL A 421 -17.46 41.25 -36.03
CA VAL A 421 -18.44 42.13 -35.36
C VAL A 421 -17.67 43.21 -34.60
N ASP A 422 -17.80 44.46 -35.05
CA ASP A 422 -17.56 45.68 -34.26
C ASP A 422 -18.76 45.93 -33.31
#